data_AF-R9JQC8-F1
#
_entry.id   AF-R9JQC8-F1
#
_cell.length_a   1.000
_cell.length_b   1.000
_cell.length_c   1.000
_cell.angle_alpha   90.00
_cell.angle_beta   90.00
_cell.angle_gamma   90.00
#
_symmetry.space_group_name_H-M   'P 1'
#
loop_
_entity.id
_entity.type
_entity.pdbx_description
1 polymer ?
#
loop_
_entity_poly.entity_id
_entity_poly.type
_entity_poly.pdbx_seq_one_letter_code
_entity_poly.pdbx_strand_id
1 'polypeptide(L)'
;MGYMARTVGIGRQDFEKIRIKNNFYVDKTCFIKEWWEADDDVTLITRPRRFGKTLNMSMTEKFFSVKYSGRRDLFEGLSIWEEEDYREIQGTYPVIGLTFANVKETNLEGAKRCICQILADLYDKHIFLLDGTVLTENEKAYFRSVTNGMEDTTAIWTIHKLSDFLSRYYGRKAIILLDEYDTPMQEAYMNGYWDEMVCFIRSLFNTTFKTNPYYERAIMTGITRVSKESVFSDLNNLKVITTTSAEYADCFGFTEKEVFQALDEFGLSDKKQDVKSWYDGFTFGQCMDIYNPWSIINYLDTEKFDTYWANTSSNGLVGTLIREGSKEVKKDFERLLSGEEITTAIEEQIVYKQLYFKKNAVWSLLLASGYLKVAGTGFSEETRRFYYKLALTNKEVRIMFEDMIRDWFSENDHYNDFIQALLLDDLDEMNTYMNEIAMDSFSYFDTGKKSSEENPERFYHGFVLGLMVELTNRYMLTSNRESGLGRYDVMLEPNQQNDDAIIFEFKVFQPKKEKDLSDTVNTALKQIEDMNYEAALIARGFPPERIRKYGFAFRGKEVLIGKMK
;
A
#
# COMPACT_ATOMS: atom_id res chain seq x y z
N MET A 1 15.29 23.36 33.96
CA MET A 1 15.18 23.73 32.54
C MET A 1 14.07 22.88 31.97
N GLY A 2 12.95 23.48 31.53
CA GLY A 2 11.88 22.71 30.90
C GLY A 2 12.43 22.05 29.64
N TYR A 3 12.22 20.75 29.48
CA TYR A 3 12.55 20.04 28.25
C TYR A 3 11.71 20.67 27.14
N MET A 4 12.35 21.47 26.27
CA MET A 4 11.72 21.88 25.02
C MET A 4 11.67 20.64 24.12
N ALA A 5 10.47 20.31 23.63
CA ALA A 5 10.29 19.21 22.68
C ALA A 5 11.22 19.38 21.47
N ARG A 6 11.76 18.29 20.96
CA ARG A 6 12.60 18.34 19.75
C ARG A 6 11.77 18.80 18.56
N THR A 7 12.40 19.47 17.59
CA THR A 7 11.69 19.88 16.38
C THR A 7 11.32 18.68 15.53
N VAL A 8 10.05 18.57 15.14
CA VAL A 8 9.57 17.56 14.19
C VAL A 8 10.08 17.91 12.79
N GLY A 9 10.84 17.00 12.18
CA GLY A 9 11.40 17.19 10.84
C GLY A 9 10.64 16.42 9.77
N ILE A 10 9.69 17.05 9.09
CA ILE A 10 8.92 16.40 8.01
C ILE A 10 9.83 16.06 6.81
N GLY A 11 9.66 14.85 6.25
CA GLY A 11 10.32 14.43 5.01
C GLY A 11 11.84 14.20 5.12
N ARG A 12 12.39 14.11 6.34
CA ARG A 12 13.81 13.83 6.55
C ARG A 12 14.09 12.33 6.38
N GLN A 13 14.81 11.98 5.31
CA GLN A 13 15.26 10.61 5.05
C GLN A 13 16.75 10.39 5.36
N ASP A 14 17.47 11.47 5.68
CA ASP A 14 18.90 11.44 5.97
C ASP A 14 19.14 11.38 7.48
N PHE A 15 19.71 10.27 7.97
CA PHE A 15 19.92 10.03 9.40
C PHE A 15 20.85 11.07 10.05
N GLU A 16 22.02 11.34 9.47
CA GLU A 16 22.94 12.39 9.93
C GLU A 16 22.27 13.75 10.11
N LYS A 17 21.46 14.18 9.14
CA LYS A 17 20.77 15.47 9.20
C LYS A 17 19.83 15.56 10.39
N ILE A 18 19.12 14.47 10.70
CA ILE A 18 18.23 14.38 11.87
C ILE A 18 19.04 14.53 13.17
N ARG A 19 20.18 13.82 13.26
CA ARG A 19 21.06 13.84 14.43
C ARG A 19 21.71 15.21 14.66
N ILE A 20 22.34 15.78 13.63
CA ILE A 20 23.02 17.09 13.70
C ILE A 20 22.04 18.20 14.06
N LYS A 21 20.82 18.17 13.50
CA LYS A 21 19.80 19.20 13.78
C LYS A 21 19.02 18.96 15.08
N ASN A 22 19.32 17.87 15.80
CA ASN A 22 18.58 17.43 16.98
C ASN A 22 17.06 17.39 16.73
N ASN A 23 16.65 16.86 15.56
CA ASN A 23 15.24 16.67 15.24
C ASN A 23 14.67 15.48 16.03
N PHE A 24 13.35 15.47 16.18
CA PHE A 24 12.64 14.34 16.78
C PHE A 24 12.99 13.06 16.01
N TYR A 25 13.37 12.02 16.77
CA TYR A 25 13.82 10.75 16.26
C TYR A 25 13.50 9.66 17.27
N VAL A 26 12.85 8.59 16.79
CA VAL A 26 12.66 7.34 17.52
C VAL A 26 13.84 6.43 17.18
N ASP A 27 14.54 5.99 18.21
CA ASP A 27 15.74 5.18 18.06
C ASP A 27 15.42 3.78 17.54
N LYS A 28 15.95 3.45 16.36
CA LYS A 28 15.85 2.13 15.72
C LYS A 28 17.21 1.49 15.48
N THR A 29 18.25 1.97 16.16
CA THR A 29 19.63 1.52 15.93
C THR A 29 19.90 0.08 16.38
N CYS A 30 19.03 -0.51 17.22
CA CYS A 30 19.09 -1.93 17.56
C CYS A 30 19.04 -2.84 16.31
N PHE A 31 18.39 -2.38 15.23
CA PHE A 31 18.37 -3.05 13.94
C PHE A 31 19.78 -3.42 13.44
N ILE A 32 20.77 -2.54 13.64
CA ILE A 32 22.15 -2.77 13.21
C ILE A 32 22.72 -4.01 13.89
N LYS A 33 22.51 -4.13 15.21
CA LYS A 33 22.94 -5.27 16.02
C LYS A 33 22.25 -6.55 15.56
N GLU A 34 20.91 -6.52 15.51
CA GLU A 34 20.11 -7.70 15.14
C GLU A 34 20.48 -8.22 13.75
N TRP A 35 20.63 -7.33 12.76
CA TRP A 35 21.03 -7.72 11.42
C TRP A 35 22.49 -8.19 11.35
N TRP A 36 23.38 -7.58 12.12
CA TRP A 36 24.77 -7.99 12.17
C TRP A 36 24.95 -9.37 12.83
N GLU A 37 24.14 -9.71 13.82
CA GLU A 37 24.18 -11.02 14.50
C GLU A 37 23.45 -12.12 13.73
N ALA A 38 22.47 -11.78 12.89
CA ALA A 38 21.75 -12.74 12.05
C ALA A 38 22.67 -13.45 11.03
N ASP A 39 23.78 -12.82 10.64
CA ASP A 39 24.82 -13.39 9.77
C ASP A 39 24.29 -13.88 8.39
N ASP A 40 23.22 -13.26 7.90
CA ASP A 40 22.71 -13.52 6.55
C ASP A 40 23.56 -12.80 5.48
N ASP A 41 23.91 -13.51 4.39
CA ASP A 41 24.62 -12.91 3.24
C ASP A 41 23.80 -11.78 2.59
N VAL A 42 22.51 -12.03 2.35
CA VAL A 42 21.60 -11.09 1.69
C VAL A 42 20.22 -11.13 2.36
N THR A 43 19.82 -9.99 2.92
CA THR A 43 18.52 -9.81 3.58
C THR A 43 17.63 -8.92 2.72
N LEU A 44 16.47 -9.43 2.31
CA LEU A 44 15.40 -8.63 1.72
C LEU A 44 14.34 -8.32 2.77
N ILE A 45 14.13 -7.03 3.05
CA ILE A 45 13.15 -6.56 4.02
C ILE A 45 12.00 -5.85 3.29
N THR A 46 10.80 -6.40 3.40
CA THR A 46 9.61 -5.80 2.81
C THR A 46 8.71 -5.20 3.89
N ARG A 47 8.44 -3.90 3.79
CA ARG A 47 7.52 -3.16 4.67
C ARG A 47 6.70 -2.17 3.84
N PRO A 48 5.51 -1.76 4.30
CA PRO A 48 4.71 -0.77 3.59
C PRO A 48 5.45 0.56 3.36
N ARG A 49 4.90 1.41 2.49
CA ARG A 49 5.47 2.75 2.20
C ARG A 49 5.55 3.59 3.47
N ARG A 50 6.54 4.47 3.56
CA ARG A 50 6.73 5.40 4.69
C ARG A 50 6.97 4.77 6.08
N PHE A 51 7.31 3.48 6.17
CA PHE A 51 7.69 2.81 7.42
C PHE A 51 9.15 3.03 7.87
N GLY A 52 9.80 4.08 7.36
CA GLY A 52 11.18 4.41 7.74
C GLY A 52 12.28 3.60 7.04
N LYS A 53 11.95 2.80 6.01
CA LYS A 53 12.93 1.99 5.26
C LYS A 53 14.16 2.79 4.80
N THR A 54 13.96 3.85 4.00
CA THR A 54 15.04 4.72 3.51
C THR A 54 15.85 5.36 4.63
N LEU A 55 15.19 5.80 5.71
CA LEU A 55 15.89 6.37 6.87
C LEU A 55 16.76 5.32 7.57
N ASN A 56 16.24 4.09 7.70
CA ASN A 56 16.97 2.97 8.28
C ASN A 56 18.16 2.53 7.41
N MET A 57 17.99 2.58 6.08
CA MET A 57 19.09 2.39 5.13
C MET A 57 20.17 3.48 5.27
N SER A 58 19.76 4.75 5.40
CA SER A 58 20.70 5.86 5.64
C SER A 58 21.45 5.73 6.97
N MET A 59 20.76 5.29 8.02
CA MET A 59 21.36 5.00 9.33
C MET A 59 22.39 3.87 9.22
N THR A 60 22.03 2.77 8.56
CA THR A 60 22.90 1.61 8.35
C THR A 60 24.14 1.98 7.53
N GLU A 61 23.98 2.75 6.44
CA GLU A 61 25.10 3.28 5.65
C GLU A 61 26.06 4.09 6.53
N LYS A 62 25.52 5.03 7.33
CA LYS A 62 26.31 5.90 8.21
C LYS A 62 27.00 5.16 9.35
N PHE A 63 26.45 4.02 9.75
CA PHE A 63 27.07 3.21 10.77
C PHE A 63 28.29 2.47 10.22
N PHE A 64 28.16 1.76 9.10
CA PHE A 64 29.24 0.92 8.58
C PHE A 64 30.25 1.64 7.70
N SER A 65 29.82 2.65 6.93
CA SER A 65 30.63 3.23 5.85
C SER A 65 31.88 3.94 6.34
N VAL A 66 33.03 3.60 5.75
CA VAL A 66 34.32 4.28 5.97
C VAL A 66 34.27 5.81 5.78
N LYS A 67 33.29 6.32 5.01
CA LYS A 67 33.06 7.77 4.86
C LYS A 67 32.68 8.46 6.18
N TYR A 68 32.15 7.71 7.14
CA TYR A 68 31.72 8.20 8.44
C TYR A 68 32.62 7.69 9.58
N SER A 69 33.84 7.23 9.28
CA SER A 69 34.82 6.86 10.29
C SER A 69 35.05 8.03 11.26
N GLY A 70 34.98 7.75 12.58
CA GLY A 70 35.14 8.75 13.63
C GLY A 70 33.90 9.59 13.93
N ARG A 71 32.76 9.34 13.26
CA ARG A 71 31.49 10.07 13.47
C ARG A 71 30.64 9.48 14.60
N ARG A 72 31.26 9.34 15.78
CA ARG A 72 30.58 8.89 17.00
C ARG A 72 29.41 9.79 17.42
N ASP A 73 29.49 11.08 17.09
CA ASP A 73 28.45 12.08 17.35
C ASP A 73 27.07 11.68 16.79
N LEU A 74 27.05 10.88 15.72
CA LEU A 74 25.80 10.42 15.12
C LEU A 74 25.08 9.37 15.96
N PHE A 75 25.81 8.55 16.71
CA PHE A 75 25.28 7.38 17.41
C PHE A 75 25.30 7.51 18.94
N GLU A 76 26.08 8.45 19.49
CA GLU A 76 26.08 8.73 20.93
C GLU A 76 24.65 8.98 21.46
N GLY A 77 24.30 8.26 22.54
CA GLY A 77 22.98 8.30 23.15
C GLY A 77 21.90 7.47 22.46
N LEU A 78 22.26 6.61 21.50
CA LEU A 78 21.38 5.61 20.89
C LEU A 78 21.76 4.20 21.35
N SER A 79 20.81 3.28 21.25
CA SER A 79 20.89 1.90 21.76
C SER A 79 22.10 1.14 21.23
N ILE A 80 22.42 1.25 19.93
CA ILE A 80 23.60 0.58 19.34
C ILE A 80 24.91 1.04 19.97
N TRP A 81 24.95 2.29 20.46
CA TRP A 81 26.16 2.88 21.01
C TRP A 81 26.40 2.45 22.45
N GLU A 82 25.45 1.78 23.10
CA GLU A 82 25.66 1.16 24.41
C GLU A 82 26.55 -0.09 24.33
N GLU A 83 26.64 -0.70 23.15
CA GLU A 83 27.38 -1.94 22.90
C GLU A 83 28.82 -1.67 22.43
N GLU A 84 29.81 -2.14 23.19
CA GLU A 84 31.23 -1.81 22.94
C GLU A 84 31.76 -2.38 21.61
N ASP A 85 31.45 -3.65 21.31
CA ASP A 85 31.90 -4.34 20.08
C ASP A 85 31.45 -3.60 18.81
N TYR A 86 30.27 -2.97 18.86
CA TYR A 86 29.71 -2.23 17.72
C TYR A 86 30.39 -0.87 17.51
N ARG A 87 30.95 -0.26 18.57
CA ARG A 87 31.74 0.98 18.44
C ARG A 87 33.01 0.74 17.63
N GLU A 88 33.63 -0.44 17.75
CA GLU A 88 34.84 -0.81 16.98
C GLU A 88 34.54 -1.06 15.50
N ILE A 89 33.32 -1.48 15.18
CA ILE A 89 32.86 -1.77 13.82
C ILE A 89 32.45 -0.49 13.06
N GLN A 90 32.05 0.57 13.78
CA GLN A 90 31.56 1.80 13.17
C GLN A 90 32.58 2.41 12.19
N GLY A 91 32.13 2.66 10.96
CA GLY A 91 32.91 3.32 9.92
C GLY A 91 34.11 2.51 9.44
N THR A 92 34.01 1.17 9.47
CA THR A 92 35.13 0.28 9.07
C THR A 92 34.93 -0.44 7.73
N TYR A 93 33.75 -0.37 7.11
CA TYR A 93 33.44 -1.08 5.87
C TYR A 93 33.24 -0.14 4.67
N PRO A 94 33.71 -0.49 3.46
CA PRO A 94 33.23 0.18 2.26
C PRO A 94 31.75 -0.15 2.06
N VAL A 95 30.93 0.86 1.75
CA VAL A 95 29.49 0.68 1.53
C VAL A 95 29.11 1.17 0.13
N ILE A 96 28.40 0.33 -0.61
CA ILE A 96 27.79 0.65 -1.90
C ILE A 96 26.29 0.85 -1.66
N GLY A 97 25.86 2.11 -1.59
CA GLY A 97 24.45 2.49 -1.45
C GLY A 97 23.84 2.96 -2.76
N LEU A 98 22.68 2.40 -3.12
CA LEU A 98 21.87 2.81 -4.26
C LEU A 98 20.37 2.67 -3.97
N THR A 99 19.54 3.40 -4.72
CA THR A 99 18.09 3.36 -4.61
C THR A 99 17.46 3.32 -5.99
N PHE A 100 16.41 2.52 -6.16
CA PHE A 100 15.60 2.49 -7.38
C PHE A 100 14.30 3.29 -7.26
N ALA A 101 14.15 4.11 -6.21
CA ALA A 101 12.98 4.95 -5.98
C ALA A 101 12.63 5.89 -7.14
N ASN A 102 13.63 6.27 -7.94
CA ASN A 102 13.47 7.21 -9.07
C ASN A 102 13.17 6.53 -10.40
N VAL A 103 13.17 5.19 -10.48
CA VAL A 103 12.93 4.45 -11.73
C VAL A 103 11.42 4.32 -11.96
N LYS A 104 10.82 5.41 -12.47
CA LYS A 104 9.37 5.58 -12.64
C LYS A 104 8.93 5.69 -14.11
N GLU A 105 9.81 5.30 -15.02
CA GLU A 105 9.58 5.45 -16.44
C GLU A 105 8.48 4.49 -16.92
N THR A 106 7.67 4.95 -17.86
CA THR A 106 6.56 4.18 -18.42
C THR A 106 6.96 3.26 -19.59
N ASN A 107 8.26 3.16 -19.88
CA ASN A 107 8.80 2.31 -20.93
C ASN A 107 10.18 1.72 -20.56
N LEU A 108 10.51 0.59 -21.18
CA LEU A 108 11.72 -0.18 -20.89
C LEU A 108 13.02 0.60 -21.09
N GLU A 109 13.14 1.33 -22.21
CA GLU A 109 14.38 2.06 -22.56
C GLU A 109 14.65 3.17 -21.54
N GLY A 110 13.62 3.93 -21.17
CA GLY A 110 13.70 4.95 -20.13
C GLY A 110 14.10 4.37 -18.79
N ALA A 111 13.46 3.28 -18.35
CA ALA A 111 13.75 2.66 -17.07
C ALA A 111 15.19 2.11 -17.01
N LYS A 112 15.67 1.47 -18.09
CA LYS A 112 17.07 1.03 -18.19
C LYS A 112 18.04 2.20 -18.16
N ARG A 113 17.76 3.27 -18.91
CA ARG A 113 18.60 4.50 -18.91
C ARG A 113 18.68 5.13 -17.52
N CYS A 114 17.57 5.13 -16.77
CA CYS A 114 17.53 5.63 -15.40
C CYS A 114 18.39 4.78 -14.46
N ILE A 115 18.29 3.44 -14.55
CA ILE A 115 19.17 2.53 -13.81
C ILE A 115 20.65 2.75 -14.20
N CYS A 116 20.94 2.89 -15.50
CA CYS A 116 22.30 3.20 -15.96
C CYS A 116 22.81 4.54 -15.44
N GLN A 117 21.96 5.57 -15.31
CA GLN A 117 22.32 6.84 -14.69
C GLN A 117 22.65 6.66 -13.20
N ILE A 118 21.83 5.92 -12.44
CA ILE A 118 22.09 5.62 -11.02
C ILE A 118 23.44 4.92 -10.85
N LEU A 119 23.75 3.97 -11.74
CA LEU A 119 25.01 3.25 -11.77
C LEU A 119 26.20 4.13 -12.15
N ALA A 120 26.03 5.05 -13.09
CA ALA A 120 27.05 6.04 -13.46
C ALA A 120 27.35 7.01 -12.30
N ASP A 121 26.31 7.56 -11.66
CA ASP A 121 26.45 8.44 -10.49
C ASP A 121 27.19 7.73 -9.33
N LEU A 122 26.98 6.42 -9.21
CA LEU A 122 27.69 5.60 -8.24
C LEU A 122 29.19 5.51 -8.55
N TYR A 123 29.59 5.42 -9.82
CA TYR A 123 31.00 5.44 -10.22
C TYR A 123 31.62 6.84 -10.03
N ASP A 124 30.89 7.90 -10.36
CA ASP A 124 31.36 9.27 -10.14
C ASP A 124 31.70 9.55 -8.67
N LYS A 125 30.90 9.03 -7.73
CA LYS A 125 31.17 9.08 -6.28
C LYS A 125 32.46 8.36 -5.86
N HIS A 126 33.02 7.50 -6.72
CA HIS A 126 34.22 6.71 -6.47
C HIS A 126 35.34 7.03 -7.46
N ILE A 127 35.32 8.21 -8.09
CA ILE A 127 36.33 8.64 -9.07
C ILE A 127 37.77 8.58 -8.53
N PHE A 128 37.94 8.73 -7.21
CA PHE A 128 39.23 8.60 -6.52
C PHE A 128 39.89 7.23 -6.72
N LEU A 129 39.15 6.19 -7.14
CA LEU A 129 39.73 4.88 -7.48
C LEU A 129 40.58 4.92 -8.76
N LEU A 130 40.38 5.92 -9.61
CA LEU A 130 41.23 6.17 -10.78
C LEU A 130 42.61 6.71 -10.37
N ASP A 131 42.69 7.31 -9.18
CA ASP A 131 43.92 7.83 -8.60
C ASP A 131 44.67 6.70 -7.89
N GLY A 132 45.80 6.28 -8.47
CA GLY A 132 46.70 5.29 -7.88
C GLY A 132 46.88 4.02 -8.74
N THR A 133 47.31 2.95 -8.07
CA THR A 133 47.76 1.69 -8.71
C THR A 133 46.85 0.50 -8.44
N VAL A 134 45.72 0.71 -7.74
CA VAL A 134 44.77 -0.38 -7.42
C VAL A 134 44.10 -0.92 -8.68
N LEU A 135 43.77 -0.03 -9.62
CA LEU A 135 43.17 -0.37 -10.91
C LEU A 135 44.23 -0.45 -12.00
N THR A 136 44.15 -1.51 -12.80
CA THR A 136 44.90 -1.63 -14.07
C THR A 136 44.35 -0.66 -15.12
N GLU A 137 45.09 -0.40 -16.19
CA GLU A 137 44.62 0.51 -17.26
C GLU A 137 43.34 0.02 -17.94
N ASN A 138 43.15 -1.29 -18.08
CA ASN A 138 41.89 -1.87 -18.59
C ASN A 138 40.72 -1.65 -17.63
N GLU A 139 40.97 -1.72 -16.32
CA GLU A 139 39.94 -1.45 -15.30
C GLU A 139 39.60 0.03 -15.21
N LYS A 140 40.58 0.92 -15.37
CA LYS A 140 40.33 2.36 -15.53
C LYS A 140 39.52 2.65 -16.79
N ALA A 141 39.79 1.94 -17.89
CA ALA A 141 38.99 2.06 -19.10
C ALA A 141 37.55 1.57 -18.90
N TYR A 142 37.36 0.43 -18.22
CA TYR A 142 36.03 -0.06 -17.83
C TYR A 142 35.31 0.96 -16.95
N PHE A 143 35.97 1.48 -15.91
CA PHE A 143 35.42 2.48 -15.01
C PHE A 143 34.89 3.70 -15.77
N ARG A 144 35.65 4.21 -16.74
CA ARG A 144 35.24 5.35 -17.59
C ARG A 144 34.13 5.00 -18.60
N SER A 145 33.89 3.73 -18.87
CA SER A 145 32.81 3.28 -19.77
C SER A 145 31.44 3.22 -19.08
N VAL A 146 31.40 3.21 -17.75
CA VAL A 146 30.17 3.22 -16.96
C VAL A 146 29.53 4.61 -17.07
N THR A 147 28.54 4.70 -17.95
CA THR A 147 27.82 5.94 -18.28
C THR A 147 26.33 5.63 -18.47
N ASN A 148 25.47 6.66 -18.52
CA ASN A 148 24.04 6.44 -18.70
C ASN A 148 23.64 5.79 -20.05
N GLY A 149 24.54 5.82 -21.04
CA GLY A 149 24.37 5.20 -22.35
C GLY A 149 25.08 3.85 -22.49
N MET A 150 25.54 3.26 -21.38
CA MET A 150 26.21 1.96 -21.40
C MET A 150 25.29 0.84 -21.87
N GLU A 151 25.87 -0.22 -22.43
CA GLU A 151 25.15 -1.44 -22.79
C GLU A 151 24.71 -2.22 -21.54
N ASP A 152 23.64 -3.01 -21.69
CA ASP A 152 23.08 -3.86 -20.63
C ASP A 152 24.16 -4.74 -19.95
N THR A 153 25.08 -5.29 -20.75
CA THR A 153 26.21 -6.11 -20.27
C THR A 153 27.08 -5.33 -19.29
N THR A 154 27.39 -4.06 -19.60
CA THR A 154 28.19 -3.20 -18.71
C THR A 154 27.42 -2.90 -17.42
N ALA A 155 26.14 -2.53 -17.54
CA ALA A 155 25.28 -2.22 -16.40
C ALA A 155 25.18 -3.41 -15.42
N ILE A 156 24.94 -4.62 -15.93
CA ILE A 156 24.84 -5.86 -15.13
C ILE A 156 26.10 -6.12 -14.28
N TRP A 157 27.28 -5.82 -14.81
CA TRP A 157 28.56 -6.04 -14.12
C TRP A 157 29.01 -4.90 -13.21
N THR A 158 28.31 -3.77 -13.24
CA THR A 158 28.79 -2.51 -12.66
C THR A 158 29.00 -2.60 -11.14
N ILE A 159 28.03 -3.16 -10.39
CA ILE A 159 28.12 -3.28 -8.92
C ILE A 159 29.16 -4.33 -8.52
N HIS A 160 29.23 -5.45 -9.26
CA HIS A 160 30.23 -6.50 -9.02
C HIS A 160 31.64 -5.95 -9.15
N LYS A 161 31.93 -5.22 -10.25
CA LYS A 161 33.23 -4.60 -10.49
C LYS A 161 33.56 -3.53 -9.45
N LEU A 162 32.60 -2.70 -9.06
CA LEU A 162 32.84 -1.71 -8.02
C LEU A 162 33.12 -2.37 -6.66
N SER A 163 32.44 -3.47 -6.34
CA SER A 163 32.69 -4.25 -5.12
C SER A 163 34.12 -4.78 -5.08
N ASP A 164 34.61 -5.34 -6.19
CA ASP A 164 36.01 -5.76 -6.35
C ASP A 164 36.99 -4.59 -6.16
N PHE A 165 36.74 -3.47 -6.84
CA PHE A 165 37.61 -2.29 -6.77
C PHE A 165 37.72 -1.74 -5.34
N LEU A 166 36.59 -1.62 -4.64
CA LEU A 166 36.55 -1.16 -3.25
C LEU A 166 37.19 -2.19 -2.32
N SER A 167 36.95 -3.49 -2.55
CA SER A 167 37.56 -4.56 -1.76
C SER A 167 39.09 -4.53 -1.84
N ARG A 168 39.65 -4.32 -3.04
CA ARG A 168 41.10 -4.16 -3.22
C ARG A 168 41.63 -2.87 -2.62
N TYR A 169 40.89 -1.76 -2.75
CA TYR A 169 41.32 -0.45 -2.26
C TYR A 169 41.35 -0.40 -0.72
N TYR A 170 40.30 -0.87 -0.05
CA TYR A 170 40.16 -0.81 1.40
C TYR A 170 40.64 -2.07 2.12
N GLY A 171 40.95 -3.15 1.41
CA GLY A 171 41.33 -4.44 1.99
C GLY A 171 40.19 -5.14 2.73
N ARG A 172 38.94 -4.74 2.49
CA ARG A 172 37.72 -5.29 3.11
C ARG A 172 36.60 -5.38 2.09
N LYS A 173 35.83 -6.46 2.14
CA LYS A 173 34.65 -6.64 1.28
C LYS A 173 33.60 -5.56 1.56
N ALA A 174 32.83 -5.20 0.53
CA ALA A 174 31.85 -4.12 0.61
C ALA A 174 30.50 -4.57 1.18
N ILE A 175 29.81 -3.69 1.91
CA ILE A 175 28.39 -3.88 2.23
C ILE A 175 27.56 -3.25 1.11
N ILE A 176 26.54 -3.96 0.62
CA ILE A 176 25.65 -3.47 -0.45
C ILE A 176 24.28 -3.13 0.11
N LEU A 177 23.82 -1.92 -0.15
CA LEU A 177 22.56 -1.37 0.33
C LEU A 177 21.71 -0.96 -0.89
N LEU A 178 20.60 -1.65 -1.14
CA LEU A 178 19.69 -1.38 -2.25
C LEU A 178 18.29 -1.04 -1.73
N ASP A 179 17.92 0.23 -1.80
CA ASP A 179 16.60 0.71 -1.36
C ASP A 179 15.58 0.72 -2.52
N GLU A 180 14.32 0.45 -2.20
CA GLU A 180 13.19 0.40 -3.13
C GLU A 180 13.41 -0.47 -4.38
N TYR A 181 13.93 -1.68 -4.21
CA TYR A 181 14.29 -2.57 -5.30
C TYR A 181 13.11 -2.91 -6.25
N ASP A 182 11.88 -2.88 -5.74
CA ASP A 182 10.67 -3.30 -6.44
C ASP A 182 9.97 -2.17 -7.21
N THR A 183 10.41 -0.92 -7.08
CA THR A 183 9.84 0.23 -7.81
C THR A 183 9.88 0.04 -9.34
N PRO A 184 11.02 -0.30 -9.98
CA PRO A 184 11.05 -0.58 -11.42
C PRO A 184 10.12 -1.72 -11.85
N MET A 185 9.93 -2.70 -10.96
CA MET A 185 9.10 -3.87 -11.25
C MET A 185 7.60 -3.51 -11.24
N GLN A 186 7.17 -2.66 -10.30
CA GLN A 186 5.81 -2.15 -10.24
C GLN A 186 5.46 -1.37 -11.51
N GLU A 187 6.35 -0.48 -11.93
CA GLU A 187 6.18 0.36 -13.12
C GLU A 187 6.19 -0.49 -14.41
N ALA A 188 7.09 -1.47 -14.50
CA ALA A 188 7.12 -2.42 -15.62
C ALA A 188 5.83 -3.22 -15.75
N TYR A 189 5.23 -3.59 -14.62
CA TYR A 189 3.95 -4.28 -14.61
C TYR A 189 2.81 -3.37 -15.08
N MET A 190 2.69 -2.18 -14.50
CA MET A 190 1.61 -1.23 -14.82
C MET A 190 1.63 -0.76 -16.28
N ASN A 191 2.83 -0.64 -16.87
CA ASN A 191 3.01 -0.11 -18.22
C ASN A 191 3.33 -1.19 -19.27
N GLY A 192 3.26 -2.47 -18.92
CA GLY A 192 3.29 -3.58 -19.88
C GLY A 192 4.66 -3.96 -20.45
N TYR A 193 5.76 -3.66 -19.76
CA TYR A 193 7.14 -4.04 -20.15
C TYR A 193 7.82 -4.98 -19.14
N TRP A 194 7.01 -5.77 -18.42
CA TRP A 194 7.43 -6.63 -17.32
C TRP A 194 8.48 -7.68 -17.70
N ASP A 195 8.28 -8.43 -18.77
CA ASP A 195 9.11 -9.61 -19.07
C ASP A 195 10.55 -9.23 -19.41
N GLU A 196 10.73 -8.15 -20.16
CA GLU A 196 12.02 -7.59 -20.53
C GLU A 196 12.73 -6.97 -19.32
N MET A 197 12.00 -6.28 -18.43
CA MET A 197 12.56 -5.71 -17.21
C MET A 197 13.00 -6.80 -16.23
N VAL A 198 12.19 -7.86 -16.05
CA VAL A 198 12.56 -9.03 -15.24
C VAL A 198 13.89 -9.62 -15.71
N CYS A 199 14.08 -9.77 -17.03
CA CYS A 199 15.32 -10.34 -17.57
C CYS A 199 16.55 -9.49 -17.22
N PHE A 200 16.43 -8.17 -17.32
CA PHE A 200 17.50 -7.23 -16.98
C PHE A 200 17.81 -7.23 -15.48
N ILE A 201 16.80 -7.04 -14.63
CA ILE A 201 16.97 -6.98 -13.16
C ILE A 201 17.47 -8.32 -12.61
N ARG A 202 16.95 -9.46 -13.10
CA ARG A 202 17.42 -10.79 -12.69
C ARG A 202 18.91 -10.96 -12.97
N SER A 203 19.38 -10.53 -14.14
CA SER A 203 20.81 -10.63 -14.49
C SER A 203 21.66 -9.73 -13.60
N LEU A 204 21.26 -8.47 -13.42
CA LEU A 204 21.94 -7.52 -12.53
C LEU A 204 22.02 -8.06 -11.08
N PHE A 205 20.91 -8.58 -10.56
CA PHE A 205 20.84 -9.10 -9.20
C PHE A 205 21.61 -10.41 -9.03
N ASN A 206 21.59 -11.31 -10.01
CA ASN A 206 22.42 -12.52 -9.97
C ASN A 206 23.92 -12.17 -9.90
N THR A 207 24.36 -11.25 -10.77
CA THR A 207 25.76 -10.78 -10.80
C THR A 207 26.15 -10.03 -9.53
N THR A 208 25.21 -9.32 -8.90
CA THR A 208 25.45 -8.51 -7.70
C THR A 208 25.42 -9.30 -6.40
N PHE A 209 24.39 -10.15 -6.20
CA PHE A 209 24.06 -10.75 -4.91
C PHE A 209 24.33 -12.25 -4.83
N LYS A 210 24.55 -12.95 -5.96
CA LYS A 210 24.79 -14.40 -5.96
C LYS A 210 26.21 -14.78 -6.33
N THR A 211 26.74 -14.20 -7.40
CA THR A 211 28.04 -14.60 -7.96
C THR A 211 29.17 -13.63 -7.61
N ASN A 212 28.90 -12.61 -6.80
CA ASN A 212 29.87 -11.61 -6.36
C ASN A 212 30.58 -12.04 -5.06
N PRO A 213 31.88 -12.38 -5.07
CA PRO A 213 32.62 -12.75 -3.87
C PRO A 213 33.14 -11.54 -3.07
N TYR A 214 32.95 -10.32 -3.58
CA TYR A 214 33.58 -9.10 -3.07
C TYR A 214 32.69 -8.26 -2.14
N TYR A 215 31.49 -8.75 -1.81
CA TYR A 215 30.65 -8.17 -0.78
C TYR A 215 30.70 -8.99 0.51
N GLU A 216 30.59 -8.30 1.65
CA GLU A 216 30.51 -8.91 2.97
C GLU A 216 29.08 -9.34 3.24
N ARG A 217 28.14 -8.40 3.19
CA ARG A 217 26.69 -8.62 3.33
C ARG A 217 25.88 -7.60 2.54
N ALA A 218 24.60 -7.87 2.34
CA ALA A 218 23.71 -6.97 1.63
C ALA A 218 22.31 -6.84 2.25
N ILE A 219 21.74 -5.64 2.17
CA ILE A 219 20.34 -5.36 2.51
C ILE A 219 19.63 -4.82 1.27
N MET A 220 18.48 -5.41 0.98
CA MET A 220 17.50 -4.90 0.02
C MET A 220 16.24 -4.48 0.76
N THR A 221 15.62 -3.37 0.36
CA THR A 221 14.28 -3.02 0.87
C THR A 221 13.27 -2.76 -0.24
N GLY A 222 12.01 -3.09 0.03
CA GLY A 222 10.88 -2.85 -0.87
C GLY A 222 9.55 -2.92 -0.16
N ILE A 223 8.46 -2.95 -0.91
CA ILE A 223 7.10 -3.13 -0.38
C ILE A 223 6.68 -4.59 -0.48
N THR A 224 6.96 -5.20 -1.62
CA THR A 224 6.50 -6.55 -1.96
C THR A 224 7.66 -7.50 -2.13
N ARG A 225 7.42 -8.79 -1.91
CA ARG A 225 8.32 -9.85 -2.35
C ARG A 225 7.90 -10.30 -3.74
N VAL A 226 8.60 -9.82 -4.77
CA VAL A 226 8.40 -10.28 -6.14
C VAL A 226 8.71 -11.77 -6.23
N SER A 227 7.89 -12.55 -6.94
CA SER A 227 8.01 -14.02 -6.98
C SER A 227 9.38 -14.54 -7.44
N LYS A 228 9.80 -15.67 -6.87
CA LYS A 228 10.97 -16.45 -7.33
C LYS A 228 10.87 -16.86 -8.79
N GLU A 229 9.69 -17.03 -9.37
CA GLU A 229 9.57 -17.38 -10.80
C GLU A 229 9.96 -16.24 -11.76
N SER A 230 10.18 -15.03 -11.23
CA SER A 230 10.49 -13.84 -12.02
C SER A 230 11.91 -13.32 -11.78
N VAL A 231 12.12 -12.48 -10.77
CA VAL A 231 13.41 -11.80 -10.52
C VAL A 231 14.38 -12.64 -9.68
N PHE A 232 13.84 -13.41 -8.73
CA PHE A 232 14.64 -14.13 -7.72
C PHE A 232 14.83 -15.62 -8.03
N SER A 233 14.58 -16.08 -9.27
CA SER A 233 14.70 -17.50 -9.63
C SER A 233 16.10 -18.03 -9.36
N ASP A 234 17.08 -17.18 -9.60
CA ASP A 234 18.49 -17.51 -9.53
C ASP A 234 19.13 -17.05 -8.21
N LEU A 235 18.33 -16.45 -7.31
CA LEU A 235 18.74 -15.94 -6.00
C LEU A 235 18.19 -16.83 -4.88
N ASN A 236 18.85 -17.97 -4.67
CA ASN A 236 18.48 -18.93 -3.62
C ASN A 236 19.13 -18.66 -2.25
N ASN A 237 19.93 -17.59 -2.10
CA ASN A 237 20.62 -17.17 -0.88
C ASN A 237 19.94 -15.99 -0.14
N LEU A 238 18.74 -15.57 -0.55
CA LEU A 238 18.03 -14.47 0.09
C LEU A 238 17.30 -14.94 1.37
N LYS A 239 17.62 -14.34 2.52
CA LYS A 239 16.72 -14.29 3.66
C LYS A 239 15.66 -13.23 3.39
N VAL A 240 14.39 -13.61 3.42
CA VAL A 240 13.28 -12.69 3.12
C VAL A 240 12.45 -12.46 4.37
N ILE A 241 12.34 -11.18 4.76
CA ILE A 241 11.57 -10.70 5.91
C ILE A 241 10.35 -9.93 5.38
N THR A 242 9.17 -10.49 5.58
CA THR A 242 7.88 -9.92 5.15
C THR A 242 7.11 -9.34 6.33
N THR A 243 5.92 -8.79 6.09
CA THR A 243 5.03 -8.28 7.15
C THR A 243 4.57 -9.37 8.11
N THR A 244 4.62 -10.64 7.73
CA THR A 244 4.26 -11.80 8.56
C THR A 244 5.45 -12.39 9.33
N SER A 245 6.68 -11.96 9.03
CA SER A 245 7.90 -12.39 9.74
C SER A 245 8.03 -11.72 11.11
N ALA A 246 8.57 -12.45 12.10
CA ALA A 246 8.81 -11.92 13.44
C ALA A 246 10.10 -11.10 13.53
N GLU A 247 11.06 -11.39 12.65
CA GLU A 247 12.33 -10.68 12.58
C GLU A 247 12.15 -9.20 12.19
N TYR A 248 12.85 -8.32 12.90
CA TYR A 248 12.83 -6.86 12.69
C TYR A 248 11.40 -6.28 12.73
N ALA A 249 10.51 -6.85 13.55
CA ALA A 249 9.10 -6.45 13.61
C ALA A 249 8.92 -5.01 14.14
N ASP A 250 9.72 -4.62 15.13
CA ASP A 250 9.71 -3.30 15.77
C ASP A 250 10.80 -2.34 15.23
N CYS A 251 11.68 -2.82 14.35
CA CYS A 251 12.71 -2.02 13.70
C CYS A 251 12.17 -1.06 12.63
N PHE A 252 10.91 -1.25 12.19
CA PHE A 252 10.24 -0.42 11.19
C PHE A 252 8.84 -0.04 11.68
N GLY A 253 8.49 1.24 11.55
CA GLY A 253 7.30 1.77 12.22
C GLY A 253 7.58 2.20 13.66
N PHE A 254 6.58 2.76 14.32
CA PHE A 254 6.65 3.11 15.74
C PHE A 254 5.75 2.17 16.53
N THR A 255 6.26 1.61 17.62
CA THR A 255 5.45 0.88 18.59
C THR A 255 4.55 1.84 19.35
N GLU A 256 3.45 1.32 19.91
CA GLU A 256 2.58 2.12 20.79
C GLU A 256 3.35 2.86 21.89
N LYS A 257 4.30 2.18 22.52
CA LYS A 257 5.15 2.77 23.57
C LYS A 257 5.90 4.00 23.06
N GLU A 258 6.49 3.92 21.87
CA GLU A 258 7.24 5.02 21.26
C GLU A 258 6.33 6.17 20.84
N VAL A 259 5.14 5.86 20.29
CA VAL A 259 4.14 6.89 19.95
C VAL A 259 3.67 7.62 21.21
N PHE A 260 3.38 6.89 22.28
CA PHE A 260 2.92 7.49 23.53
C PHE A 260 4.00 8.35 24.18
N GLN A 261 5.27 7.92 24.14
CA GLN A 261 6.41 8.72 24.58
C GLN A 261 6.57 9.98 23.73
N ALA A 262 6.38 9.89 22.41
CA ALA A 262 6.40 11.04 21.53
C ALA A 262 5.28 12.03 21.91
N LEU A 263 4.04 11.57 22.05
CA LEU A 263 2.92 12.41 22.47
C LEU A 263 3.19 13.09 23.82
N ASP A 264 3.81 12.39 24.78
CA ASP A 264 4.20 12.98 26.06
C ASP A 264 5.28 14.06 25.90
N GLU A 265 6.28 13.87 25.03
CA GLU A 265 7.31 14.88 24.73
C GLU A 265 6.70 16.17 24.16
N PHE A 266 5.67 16.06 23.33
CA PHE A 266 4.99 17.20 22.70
C PHE A 266 3.82 17.75 23.53
N GLY A 267 3.56 17.23 24.74
CA GLY A 267 2.47 17.71 25.60
C GLY A 267 1.06 17.31 25.14
N LEU A 268 0.96 16.26 24.33
CA LEU A 268 -0.28 15.73 23.72
C LEU A 268 -0.76 14.43 24.40
N SER A 269 -0.44 14.25 25.69
CA SER A 269 -0.75 13.02 26.43
C SER A 269 -2.25 12.68 26.48
N ASP A 270 -3.13 13.68 26.41
CA ASP A 270 -4.59 13.52 26.38
C ASP A 270 -5.10 12.97 25.04
N LYS A 271 -4.29 13.02 23.97
CA LYS A 271 -4.66 12.57 22.62
C LYS A 271 -4.32 11.12 22.31
N LYS A 272 -3.72 10.38 23.25
CA LYS A 272 -3.28 8.98 23.04
C LYS A 272 -4.37 8.07 22.48
N GLN A 273 -5.60 8.16 23.01
CA GLN A 273 -6.72 7.33 22.55
C GLN A 273 -7.23 7.74 21.16
N ASP A 274 -7.26 9.04 20.87
CA ASP A 274 -7.65 9.53 19.55
C ASP A 274 -6.62 9.12 18.48
N VAL A 275 -5.33 9.26 18.79
CA VAL A 275 -4.21 8.80 17.95
C VAL A 275 -4.26 7.30 17.72
N LYS A 276 -4.54 6.51 18.77
CA LYS A 276 -4.76 5.06 18.64
C LYS A 276 -5.92 4.76 17.69
N SER A 277 -7.08 5.39 17.89
CA SER A 277 -8.24 5.19 17.02
C SER A 277 -7.99 5.53 15.54
N TRP A 278 -7.11 6.49 15.25
CA TRP A 278 -6.84 6.93 13.87
C TRP A 278 -5.74 6.13 13.18
N TYR A 279 -4.61 5.93 13.87
CA TYR A 279 -3.36 5.55 13.25
C TYR A 279 -2.85 4.16 13.65
N ASP A 280 -3.42 3.54 14.68
CA ASP A 280 -3.05 2.19 15.11
C ASP A 280 -3.63 1.10 14.22
N GLY A 281 -2.89 0.00 14.08
CA GLY A 281 -3.42 -1.24 13.54
C GLY A 281 -2.50 -1.96 12.57
N PHE A 282 -1.26 -1.52 12.35
CA PHE A 282 -0.33 -2.32 11.55
C PHE A 282 0.20 -3.48 12.39
N THR A 283 0.19 -4.67 11.78
CA THR A 283 0.72 -5.88 12.41
C THR A 283 1.96 -6.36 11.66
N PHE A 284 3.09 -6.49 12.36
CA PHE A 284 4.30 -7.12 11.83
C PHE A 284 4.69 -8.32 12.68
N GLY A 285 4.66 -9.51 12.08
CA GLY A 285 4.86 -10.76 12.78
C GLY A 285 3.88 -10.92 13.94
N GLN A 286 4.40 -10.83 15.17
CA GLN A 286 3.61 -10.92 16.40
C GLN A 286 3.33 -9.54 17.05
N CYS A 287 3.90 -8.45 16.52
CA CYS A 287 3.68 -7.10 17.04
C CYS A 287 2.41 -6.51 16.40
N MET A 288 1.38 -6.21 17.20
CA MET A 288 0.04 -5.85 16.71
C MET A 288 -0.28 -4.35 16.74
N ASP A 289 0.50 -3.55 17.48
CA ASP A 289 0.28 -2.11 17.68
C ASP A 289 1.44 -1.27 17.09
N ILE A 290 1.69 -1.46 15.79
CA ILE A 290 2.64 -0.64 15.05
C ILE A 290 1.91 0.50 14.33
N TYR A 291 2.49 1.68 14.41
CA TYR A 291 2.01 2.92 13.82
C TYR A 291 2.90 3.33 12.64
N ASN A 292 2.28 3.96 11.65
CA ASN A 292 3.00 4.55 10.53
C ASN A 292 3.79 5.80 10.98
N PRO A 293 5.12 5.84 10.81
CA PRO A 293 5.94 6.98 11.23
C PRO A 293 5.55 8.30 10.56
N TRP A 294 5.13 8.26 9.30
CA TRP A 294 4.75 9.46 8.56
C TRP A 294 3.45 10.05 9.10
N SER A 295 2.43 9.23 9.38
CA SER A 295 1.19 9.73 9.99
C SER A 295 1.45 10.33 11.37
N ILE A 296 2.24 9.68 12.22
CA ILE A 296 2.57 10.19 13.56
C ILE A 296 3.38 11.49 13.49
N ILE A 297 4.43 11.53 12.66
CA ILE A 297 5.27 12.72 12.51
C ILE A 297 4.45 13.92 11.99
N ASN A 298 3.55 13.71 11.03
CA ASN A 298 2.68 14.81 10.58
C ASN A 298 1.70 15.24 11.68
N TYR A 299 1.09 14.29 12.41
CA TYR A 299 0.21 14.61 13.53
C TYR A 299 0.92 15.43 14.62
N LEU A 300 2.16 15.08 14.97
CA LEU A 300 2.95 15.82 15.97
C LEU A 300 3.31 17.25 15.51
N ASP A 301 3.39 17.49 14.21
CA ASP A 301 3.68 18.82 13.64
C ASP A 301 2.42 19.68 13.48
N THR A 302 1.31 19.08 13.06
CA THR A 302 0.07 19.79 12.71
C THR A 302 -0.97 19.83 13.83
N GLU A 303 -0.91 18.89 14.77
CA GLU A 303 -1.93 18.58 15.78
C GLU A 303 -3.33 18.30 15.17
N LYS A 304 -3.38 17.89 13.90
CA LYS A 304 -4.62 17.60 13.16
C LYS A 304 -4.67 16.16 12.73
N PHE A 305 -5.87 15.56 12.83
CA PHE A 305 -6.12 14.25 12.25
C PHE A 305 -6.39 14.37 10.76
N ASP A 306 -5.66 13.57 9.97
CA ASP A 306 -5.75 13.53 8.52
C ASP A 306 -5.21 12.19 7.97
N THR A 307 -5.45 11.95 6.68
CA THR A 307 -5.01 10.77 5.90
C THR A 307 -3.57 10.92 5.37
N TYR A 308 -2.63 11.27 6.25
CA TYR A 308 -1.23 11.55 5.92
C TYR A 308 -0.49 10.49 5.10
N TRP A 309 -0.51 9.22 5.51
CA TRP A 309 0.09 8.09 4.83
C TRP A 309 -0.65 7.76 3.54
N ALA A 310 -1.97 7.69 3.61
CA ALA A 310 -2.86 7.37 2.50
C ALA A 310 -2.70 8.34 1.32
N ASN A 311 -2.46 9.62 1.59
CA ASN A 311 -2.25 10.64 0.55
C ASN A 311 -0.87 10.54 -0.14
N THR A 312 0.04 9.68 0.33
CA THR A 312 1.38 9.53 -0.26
C THR A 312 1.54 8.30 -1.16
N SER A 313 0.53 7.43 -1.26
CA SER A 313 0.60 6.22 -2.07
C SER A 313 0.06 6.48 -3.49
N SER A 314 0.84 6.03 -4.49
CA SER A 314 0.33 5.89 -5.86
C SER A 314 -0.65 4.70 -5.86
N ASN A 315 -1.91 4.97 -5.52
CA ASN A 315 -2.96 3.96 -5.38
C ASN A 315 -3.40 3.35 -6.72
N GLY A 316 -2.80 3.75 -7.85
CA GLY A 316 -3.18 3.31 -9.19
C GLY A 316 -3.34 1.80 -9.31
N LEU A 317 -2.34 1.01 -8.90
CA LEU A 317 -2.43 -0.45 -8.98
C LEU A 317 -3.57 -1.02 -8.11
N VAL A 318 -3.70 -0.56 -6.86
CA VAL A 318 -4.72 -1.08 -5.93
C VAL A 318 -6.12 -0.68 -6.36
N GLY A 319 -6.31 0.58 -6.74
CA GLY A 319 -7.57 1.08 -7.29
C GLY A 319 -7.98 0.30 -8.54
N THR A 320 -7.06 0.11 -9.48
CA THR A 320 -7.29 -0.72 -10.67
C THR A 320 -7.67 -2.16 -10.31
N LEU A 321 -6.96 -2.80 -9.38
CA LEU A 321 -7.26 -4.18 -8.99
C LEU A 321 -8.61 -4.35 -8.29
N ILE A 322 -9.04 -3.38 -7.49
CA ILE A 322 -10.36 -3.41 -6.86
C ILE A 322 -11.45 -3.11 -7.91
N ARG A 323 -11.22 -2.10 -8.75
CA ARG A 323 -12.16 -1.68 -9.81
C ARG A 323 -12.36 -2.78 -10.85
N GLU A 324 -11.29 -3.32 -11.41
CA GLU A 324 -11.32 -4.37 -12.45
C GLU A 324 -11.39 -5.79 -11.86
N GLY A 325 -11.36 -5.91 -10.53
CA GLY A 325 -11.40 -7.18 -9.83
C GLY A 325 -12.70 -7.96 -10.04
N SER A 326 -12.65 -9.27 -9.78
CA SER A 326 -13.82 -10.14 -9.89
C SER A 326 -14.94 -9.75 -8.92
N LYS A 327 -16.15 -10.26 -9.17
CA LYS A 327 -17.32 -10.09 -8.29
C LYS A 327 -17.00 -10.42 -6.83
N GLU A 328 -16.20 -11.45 -6.58
CA GLU A 328 -15.81 -11.91 -5.24
C GLU A 328 -14.80 -10.98 -4.57
N VAL A 329 -13.96 -10.28 -5.34
CA VAL A 329 -13.06 -9.25 -4.81
C VAL A 329 -13.88 -8.05 -4.34
N LYS A 330 -14.81 -7.57 -5.18
CA LYS A 330 -15.70 -6.45 -4.84
C LYS A 330 -16.56 -6.74 -3.61
N LYS A 331 -17.12 -7.95 -3.50
CA LYS A 331 -17.90 -8.37 -2.33
C LYS A 331 -17.09 -8.34 -1.04
N ASP A 332 -15.88 -8.88 -1.08
CA ASP A 332 -15.00 -8.90 0.10
C ASP A 332 -14.53 -7.50 0.47
N PHE A 333 -14.31 -6.64 -0.53
CA PHE A 333 -13.97 -5.24 -0.31
C PHE A 333 -15.11 -4.45 0.36
N GLU A 334 -16.35 -4.64 -0.07
CA GLU A 334 -17.53 -4.04 0.58
C GLU A 334 -17.62 -4.44 2.07
N ARG A 335 -17.39 -5.72 2.37
CA ARG A 335 -17.35 -6.23 3.75
C ARG A 335 -16.23 -5.57 4.56
N LEU A 336 -15.06 -5.38 3.97
CA LEU A 336 -13.96 -4.65 4.62
C LEU A 336 -14.34 -3.20 4.95
N LEU A 337 -15.02 -2.50 4.04
CA LEU A 337 -15.48 -1.12 4.25
C LEU A 337 -16.56 -1.01 5.32
N SER A 338 -17.44 -2.02 5.43
CA SER A 338 -18.46 -2.08 6.49
C SER A 338 -17.86 -2.41 7.88
N GLY A 339 -16.55 -2.67 7.96
CA GLY A 339 -15.84 -3.01 9.17
C GLY A 339 -15.81 -4.51 9.49
N GLU A 340 -16.23 -5.36 8.57
CA GLU A 340 -16.12 -6.81 8.71
C GLU A 340 -14.73 -7.34 8.32
N GLU A 341 -14.46 -8.57 8.75
CA GLU A 341 -13.26 -9.32 8.38
C GLU A 341 -13.49 -10.26 7.19
N ILE A 342 -12.45 -10.46 6.39
CA ILE A 342 -12.40 -11.50 5.35
C ILE A 342 -11.42 -12.59 5.74
N THR A 343 -11.71 -13.83 5.36
CA THR A 343 -10.80 -14.96 5.60
C THR A 343 -10.25 -15.44 4.27
N THR A 344 -8.93 -15.44 4.12
CA THR A 344 -8.27 -15.90 2.89
C THR A 344 -6.90 -16.52 3.15
N ALA A 345 -6.43 -17.32 2.21
CA ALA A 345 -5.05 -17.78 2.21
C ALA A 345 -4.15 -16.69 1.61
N ILE A 346 -3.04 -16.37 2.28
CA ILE A 346 -2.07 -15.37 1.83
C ILE A 346 -0.91 -16.06 1.11
N GLU A 347 -0.52 -15.50 -0.02
CA GLU A 347 0.70 -15.85 -0.75
C GLU A 347 1.75 -14.77 -0.48
N GLU A 348 2.75 -15.06 0.37
CA GLU A 348 3.82 -14.10 0.66
C GLU A 348 4.68 -13.74 -0.56
N GLN A 349 4.67 -14.60 -1.58
CA GLN A 349 5.32 -14.37 -2.86
C GLN A 349 4.28 -13.85 -3.86
N ILE A 350 4.39 -12.57 -4.22
CA ILE A 350 3.43 -11.96 -5.13
C ILE A 350 3.87 -12.24 -6.57
N VAL A 351 3.06 -13.05 -7.26
CA VAL A 351 3.17 -13.24 -8.71
C VAL A 351 2.30 -12.18 -9.38
N TYR A 352 2.91 -11.08 -9.83
CA TYR A 352 2.18 -9.95 -10.41
C TYR A 352 1.25 -10.37 -11.57
N LYS A 353 1.69 -11.28 -12.45
CA LYS A 353 0.86 -11.82 -13.54
C LYS A 353 -0.45 -12.50 -13.07
N GLN A 354 -0.56 -12.90 -11.81
CA GLN A 354 -1.74 -13.55 -11.24
C GLN A 354 -2.71 -12.57 -10.57
N LEU A 355 -2.37 -11.30 -10.41
CA LEU A 355 -3.19 -10.31 -9.68
C LEU A 355 -4.61 -10.14 -10.27
N TYR A 356 -4.76 -10.23 -11.61
CA TYR A 356 -6.06 -10.11 -12.28
C TYR A 356 -6.91 -11.40 -12.24
N PHE A 357 -6.32 -12.55 -11.91
CA PHE A 357 -6.99 -13.85 -12.01
C PHE A 357 -7.16 -14.55 -10.66
N LYS A 358 -6.33 -14.21 -9.68
CA LYS A 358 -6.37 -14.79 -8.33
C LYS A 358 -6.72 -13.74 -7.29
N LYS A 359 -7.93 -13.88 -6.73
CA LYS A 359 -8.40 -13.09 -5.58
C LYS A 359 -7.38 -13.03 -4.42
N ASN A 360 -6.76 -14.15 -4.08
CA ASN A 360 -5.81 -14.20 -2.96
C ASN A 360 -4.55 -13.37 -3.21
N ALA A 361 -4.14 -13.21 -4.47
CA ALA A 361 -2.99 -12.38 -4.82
C ALA A 361 -3.29 -10.89 -4.57
N VAL A 362 -4.52 -10.45 -4.85
CA VAL A 362 -4.99 -9.08 -4.52
C VAL A 362 -4.88 -8.82 -3.02
N TRP A 363 -5.46 -9.69 -2.19
CA TRP A 363 -5.41 -9.52 -0.73
C TRP A 363 -4.01 -9.62 -0.15
N SER A 364 -3.15 -10.46 -0.72
CA SER A 364 -1.74 -10.56 -0.34
C SER A 364 -0.98 -9.27 -0.65
N LEU A 365 -1.26 -8.65 -1.80
CA LEU A 365 -0.69 -7.34 -2.16
C LEU A 365 -1.19 -6.23 -1.21
N LEU A 366 -2.49 -6.20 -0.91
CA LEU A 366 -3.06 -5.19 -0.01
C LEU A 366 -2.49 -5.33 1.42
N LEU A 367 -2.29 -6.56 1.90
CA LEU A 367 -1.62 -6.83 3.18
C LEU A 367 -0.14 -6.39 3.16
N ALA A 368 0.63 -6.77 2.14
CA ALA A 368 2.03 -6.37 2.00
C ALA A 368 2.19 -4.84 1.89
N SER A 369 1.20 -4.18 1.28
CA SER A 369 1.15 -2.72 1.12
C SER A 369 0.64 -2.00 2.37
N GLY A 370 0.21 -2.72 3.42
CA GLY A 370 -0.23 -2.13 4.69
C GLY A 370 -1.68 -1.64 4.71
N TYR A 371 -2.49 -1.90 3.68
CA TYR A 371 -3.92 -1.55 3.67
C TYR A 371 -4.78 -2.52 4.50
N LEU A 372 -4.28 -3.72 4.71
CA LEU A 372 -4.90 -4.73 5.56
C LEU A 372 -3.98 -5.09 6.72
N LYS A 373 -4.60 -5.53 7.82
CA LYS A 373 -3.93 -6.13 8.98
C LYS A 373 -4.42 -7.55 9.22
N VAL A 374 -3.60 -8.35 9.90
CA VAL A 374 -3.97 -9.71 10.33
C VAL A 374 -4.68 -9.63 11.67
N ALA A 375 -5.99 -9.87 11.67
CA ALA A 375 -6.81 -9.94 12.89
C ALA A 375 -6.77 -11.33 13.55
N GLY A 376 -6.40 -12.37 12.79
CA GLY A 376 -6.24 -13.71 13.32
C GLY A 376 -5.70 -14.69 12.28
N THR A 377 -5.14 -15.80 12.75
CA THR A 377 -4.58 -16.85 11.90
C THR A 377 -5.13 -18.21 12.30
N GLY A 378 -5.29 -19.11 11.34
CA GLY A 378 -5.74 -20.47 11.58
C GLY A 378 -5.17 -21.43 10.54
N PHE A 379 -4.68 -22.57 10.98
CA PHE A 379 -4.24 -23.64 10.09
C PHE A 379 -5.40 -24.58 9.79
N SER A 380 -5.66 -24.84 8.51
CA SER A 380 -6.62 -25.86 8.08
C SER A 380 -5.87 -27.15 7.80
N GLU A 381 -6.11 -28.18 8.59
CA GLU A 381 -5.56 -29.53 8.36
C GLU A 381 -6.06 -30.13 7.03
N GLU A 382 -7.28 -29.81 6.63
CA GLU A 382 -7.89 -30.32 5.39
C GLU A 382 -7.17 -29.80 4.14
N THR A 383 -6.92 -28.49 4.08
CA THR A 383 -6.25 -27.88 2.92
C THR A 383 -4.74 -27.76 3.09
N ARG A 384 -4.22 -28.07 4.29
CA ARG A 384 -2.82 -27.90 4.72
C ARG A 384 -2.29 -26.48 4.46
N ARG A 385 -3.14 -25.49 4.73
CA ARG A 385 -2.83 -24.07 4.49
C ARG A 385 -3.19 -23.23 5.70
N PHE A 386 -2.43 -22.17 5.88
CA PHE A 386 -2.79 -21.08 6.78
C PHE A 386 -3.83 -20.19 6.11
N TYR A 387 -4.88 -19.88 6.86
CA TYR A 387 -5.86 -18.85 6.55
C TYR A 387 -5.69 -17.70 7.52
N TYR A 388 -5.87 -16.51 6.99
CA TYR A 388 -5.70 -15.26 7.69
C TYR A 388 -7.04 -14.54 7.67
N LYS A 389 -7.48 -14.11 8.85
CA LYS A 389 -8.56 -13.13 9.00
C LYS A 389 -7.95 -11.75 8.81
N LEU A 390 -8.45 -11.02 7.83
CA LEU A 390 -7.94 -9.70 7.44
C LEU A 390 -9.02 -8.65 7.69
N ALA A 391 -8.59 -7.50 8.20
CA ALA A 391 -9.40 -6.30 8.37
C ALA A 391 -8.68 -5.11 7.74
N LEU A 392 -9.39 -4.01 7.48
CA LEU A 392 -8.75 -2.73 7.19
C LEU A 392 -7.84 -2.34 8.36
N THR A 393 -6.66 -1.81 8.03
CA THR A 393 -5.62 -1.52 9.03
C THR A 393 -6.13 -0.56 10.11
N ASN A 394 -6.61 0.61 9.69
CA ASN A 394 -7.01 1.69 10.59
C ASN A 394 -8.01 2.63 9.91
N LYS A 395 -8.42 3.68 10.63
CA LYS A 395 -9.39 4.66 10.16
C LYS A 395 -8.88 5.44 8.95
N GLU A 396 -7.60 5.77 8.93
CA GLU A 396 -6.96 6.47 7.81
C GLU A 396 -7.09 5.67 6.49
N VAL A 397 -6.84 4.35 6.52
CA VAL A 397 -7.01 3.49 5.35
C VAL A 397 -8.47 3.41 4.88
N ARG A 398 -9.41 3.38 5.83
CA ARG A 398 -10.83 3.36 5.50
C ARG A 398 -11.25 4.62 4.74
N ILE A 399 -10.89 5.80 5.27
CA ILE A 399 -11.20 7.09 4.62
C ILE A 399 -10.58 7.15 3.22
N MET A 400 -9.33 6.72 3.07
CA MET A 400 -8.67 6.66 1.75
C MET A 400 -9.44 5.81 0.74
N PHE A 401 -9.95 4.64 1.16
CA PHE A 401 -10.72 3.80 0.25
C PHE A 401 -12.09 4.39 -0.06
N GLU A 402 -12.75 5.02 0.91
CA GLU A 402 -14.01 5.76 0.69
C GLU A 402 -13.79 6.90 -0.32
N ASP A 403 -12.70 7.67 -0.16
CA ASP A 403 -12.29 8.74 -1.07
C ASP A 403 -11.99 8.21 -2.48
N MET A 404 -11.23 7.11 -2.59
CA MET A 404 -10.90 6.49 -3.87
C MET A 404 -12.15 6.02 -4.64
N ILE A 405 -13.17 5.54 -3.92
CA ILE A 405 -14.45 5.14 -4.53
C ILE A 405 -15.21 6.38 -5.00
N ARG A 406 -15.24 7.44 -4.19
CA ARG A 406 -15.85 8.73 -4.60
C ARG A 406 -15.20 9.28 -5.86
N ASP A 407 -13.87 9.23 -5.95
CA ASP A 407 -13.13 9.74 -7.10
C ASP A 407 -13.45 8.99 -8.41
N TRP A 408 -13.87 7.72 -8.33
CA TRP A 408 -14.36 6.98 -9.51
C TRP A 408 -15.64 7.56 -10.11
N PHE A 409 -16.38 8.36 -9.33
CA PHE A 409 -17.65 8.95 -9.74
C PHE A 409 -17.58 10.48 -9.87
N SER A 410 -16.59 11.15 -9.26
CA SER A 410 -16.46 12.61 -9.27
C SER A 410 -16.04 13.22 -10.61
N GLU A 411 -15.51 12.44 -11.55
CA GLU A 411 -15.24 12.92 -12.92
C GLU A 411 -16.52 13.15 -13.74
N ASN A 412 -17.68 12.71 -13.24
CA ASN A 412 -18.99 12.98 -13.83
C ASN A 412 -19.65 14.16 -13.10
N ASP A 413 -19.85 15.29 -13.79
CA ASP A 413 -20.61 16.45 -13.29
C ASP A 413 -22.00 16.02 -12.75
N HIS A 414 -22.55 14.96 -13.35
CA HIS A 414 -23.84 14.34 -13.02
C HIS A 414 -23.90 13.62 -11.67
N TYR A 415 -22.76 13.32 -11.04
CA TYR A 415 -22.74 12.63 -9.75
C TYR A 415 -23.37 13.46 -8.63
N ASN A 416 -22.93 14.72 -8.49
CA ASN A 416 -23.49 15.63 -7.51
C ASN A 416 -24.98 15.86 -7.78
N ASP A 417 -25.36 15.95 -9.05
CA ASP A 417 -26.74 16.18 -9.44
C ASP A 417 -27.64 14.97 -9.10
N PHE A 418 -27.14 13.74 -9.25
CA PHE A 418 -27.85 12.53 -8.80
C PHE A 418 -28.09 12.54 -7.28
N ILE A 419 -27.08 12.92 -6.49
CA ILE A 419 -27.22 13.00 -5.03
C ILE A 419 -28.23 14.09 -4.64
N GLN A 420 -28.21 15.26 -5.30
CA GLN A 420 -29.22 16.29 -5.07
C GLN A 420 -30.62 15.81 -5.45
N ALA A 421 -30.79 15.17 -6.61
CA ALA A 421 -32.06 14.62 -7.07
C ALA A 421 -32.61 13.58 -6.08
N LEU A 422 -31.75 12.69 -5.57
CA LEU A 422 -32.13 11.72 -4.53
C LEU A 422 -32.62 12.39 -3.25
N LEU A 423 -31.90 13.41 -2.77
CA LEU A 423 -32.29 14.16 -1.57
C LEU A 423 -33.61 14.92 -1.75
N LEU A 424 -33.88 15.40 -2.98
CA LEU A 424 -35.10 16.11 -3.34
C LEU A 424 -36.29 15.19 -3.71
N ASP A 425 -36.10 13.87 -3.78
CA ASP A 425 -37.08 12.88 -4.30
C ASP A 425 -37.50 13.14 -5.76
N ASP A 426 -36.58 13.69 -6.56
CA ASP A 426 -36.77 13.94 -7.98
C ASP A 426 -36.45 12.70 -8.80
N LEU A 427 -37.45 11.83 -8.99
CA LEU A 427 -37.29 10.54 -9.65
C LEU A 427 -36.86 10.68 -11.13
N ASP A 428 -37.30 11.73 -11.81
CA ASP A 428 -37.02 11.93 -13.23
C ASP A 428 -35.55 12.31 -13.40
N GLU A 429 -35.06 13.27 -12.62
CA GLU A 429 -33.65 13.65 -12.60
C GLU A 429 -32.75 12.51 -12.07
N MET A 430 -33.20 11.76 -11.05
CA MET A 430 -32.49 10.56 -10.59
C MET A 430 -32.26 9.56 -11.74
N ASN A 431 -33.27 9.31 -12.58
CA ASN A 431 -33.14 8.43 -13.73
C ASN A 431 -32.19 8.99 -14.78
N THR A 432 -32.27 10.29 -15.09
CA THR A 432 -31.39 10.97 -16.04
C THR A 432 -29.93 10.84 -15.64
N TYR A 433 -29.58 11.33 -14.45
CA TYR A 433 -28.20 11.34 -13.99
C TYR A 433 -27.66 9.93 -13.75
N MET A 434 -28.48 9.00 -13.24
CA MET A 434 -28.02 7.62 -13.04
C MET A 434 -27.68 6.92 -14.36
N ASN A 435 -28.41 7.19 -15.44
CA ASN A 435 -28.08 6.63 -16.76
C ASN A 435 -26.81 7.26 -17.35
N GLU A 436 -26.59 8.56 -17.14
CA GLU A 436 -25.36 9.24 -17.56
C GLU A 436 -24.14 8.68 -16.82
N ILE A 437 -24.20 8.60 -15.48
CA ILE A 437 -23.15 8.02 -14.65
C ILE A 437 -22.90 6.54 -15.04
N ALA A 438 -23.96 5.76 -15.28
CA ALA A 438 -23.85 4.37 -15.70
C ALA A 438 -23.18 4.24 -17.08
N MET A 439 -23.52 5.08 -18.06
CA MET A 439 -22.92 5.08 -19.39
C MET A 439 -21.42 5.37 -19.35
N ASP A 440 -21.02 6.39 -18.59
CA ASP A 440 -19.62 6.81 -18.48
C ASP A 440 -18.81 5.80 -17.66
N SER A 441 -19.32 5.45 -16.48
CA SER A 441 -18.62 4.56 -15.55
C SER A 441 -18.52 3.14 -16.09
N PHE A 442 -19.60 2.56 -16.64
CA PHE A 442 -19.57 1.18 -17.13
C PHE A 442 -18.78 1.03 -18.44
N SER A 443 -18.58 2.10 -19.20
CA SER A 443 -17.67 2.09 -20.34
C SER A 443 -16.21 1.95 -19.92
N TYR A 444 -15.82 2.45 -18.74
CA TYR A 444 -14.50 2.20 -18.12
C TYR A 444 -14.35 0.78 -17.56
N PHE A 445 -15.44 0.10 -17.17
CA PHE A 445 -15.38 -1.29 -16.69
C PHE A 445 -15.33 -2.32 -17.84
N ASP A 446 -15.75 -1.95 -19.06
CA ASP A 446 -15.81 -2.82 -20.24
C ASP A 446 -14.51 -2.84 -21.09
N THR A 447 -13.45 -2.11 -20.72
CA THR A 447 -12.18 -2.08 -21.47
C THR A 447 -11.29 -3.33 -21.28
N GLY A 448 -11.71 -4.27 -20.42
CA GLY A 448 -11.10 -5.59 -20.30
C GLY A 448 -11.54 -6.53 -21.44
N LYS A 449 -10.60 -7.32 -22.00
CA LYS A 449 -10.80 -8.23 -23.16
C LYS A 449 -11.87 -9.35 -23.03
N LYS A 450 -12.82 -9.26 -22.09
CA LYS A 450 -13.99 -10.14 -21.99
C LYS A 450 -15.20 -9.31 -21.56
N SER A 451 -15.93 -8.80 -22.54
CA SER A 451 -17.28 -8.27 -22.37
C SER A 451 -18.21 -9.42 -21.97
N SER A 452 -18.45 -9.61 -20.68
CA SER A 452 -19.60 -10.38 -20.24
C SER A 452 -20.79 -9.43 -20.16
N GLU A 453 -21.71 -9.51 -21.13
CA GLU A 453 -22.95 -8.73 -21.22
C GLU A 453 -23.91 -8.90 -20.00
N GLU A 454 -23.53 -9.72 -19.01
CA GLU A 454 -24.28 -9.95 -17.77
C GLU A 454 -23.46 -9.53 -16.54
N ASN A 455 -23.64 -8.28 -16.10
CA ASN A 455 -23.18 -7.85 -14.78
C ASN A 455 -24.13 -8.37 -13.69
N PRO A 456 -23.62 -9.01 -12.62
CA PRO A 456 -24.46 -9.52 -11.55
C PRO A 456 -25.04 -8.38 -10.70
N GLU A 457 -26.21 -8.59 -10.07
CA GLU A 457 -26.89 -7.62 -9.17
C GLU A 457 -25.96 -6.95 -8.16
N ARG A 458 -25.02 -7.73 -7.59
CA ARG A 458 -24.03 -7.24 -6.62
C ARG A 458 -22.99 -6.26 -7.18
N PHE A 459 -22.73 -6.28 -8.49
CA PHE A 459 -21.91 -5.27 -9.13
C PHE A 459 -22.60 -3.92 -9.07
N TYR A 460 -23.88 -3.87 -9.43
CA TYR A 460 -24.69 -2.66 -9.35
C TYR A 460 -24.92 -2.20 -7.91
N HIS A 461 -25.06 -3.14 -6.98
CA HIS A 461 -25.09 -2.85 -5.55
C HIS A 461 -23.84 -2.09 -5.09
N GLY A 462 -22.65 -2.62 -5.39
CA GLY A 462 -21.39 -1.95 -5.05
C GLY A 462 -21.19 -0.60 -5.76
N PHE A 463 -21.68 -0.48 -7.00
CA PHE A 463 -21.69 0.78 -7.74
C PHE A 463 -22.57 1.84 -7.05
N VAL A 464 -23.84 1.53 -6.76
CA VAL A 464 -24.76 2.46 -6.09
C VAL A 464 -24.29 2.78 -4.67
N LEU A 465 -23.75 1.81 -3.93
CA LEU A 465 -23.19 2.06 -2.61
C LEU A 465 -22.01 3.03 -2.67
N GLY A 466 -21.15 2.89 -3.70
CA GLY A 466 -20.09 3.83 -3.98
C GLY A 466 -20.60 5.25 -4.27
N LEU A 467 -21.71 5.37 -4.99
CA LEU A 467 -22.38 6.67 -5.19
C LEU A 467 -22.87 7.27 -3.86
N MET A 468 -23.28 6.46 -2.89
CA MET A 468 -23.85 6.97 -1.63
C MET A 468 -22.82 7.28 -0.53
N VAL A 469 -21.52 7.10 -0.79
CA VAL A 469 -20.46 7.31 0.22
C VAL A 469 -20.46 8.74 0.79
N GLU A 470 -20.73 9.76 -0.01
CA GLU A 470 -20.76 11.16 0.46
C GLU A 470 -21.89 11.45 1.46
N LEU A 471 -22.95 10.65 1.41
CA LEU A 471 -24.07 10.80 2.33
C LEU A 471 -23.75 10.30 3.74
N THR A 472 -22.60 9.64 3.98
CA THR A 472 -22.21 9.11 5.30
C THR A 472 -22.11 10.17 6.40
N ASN A 473 -21.88 11.44 6.06
CA ASN A 473 -21.91 12.56 7.02
C ASN A 473 -23.33 12.96 7.44
N ARG A 474 -24.34 12.74 6.57
CA ARG A 474 -25.75 13.13 6.77
C ARG A 474 -26.64 11.93 7.15
N TYR A 475 -26.24 10.73 6.75
CA TYR A 475 -26.95 9.47 6.91
C TYR A 475 -26.01 8.39 7.43
N MET A 476 -26.53 7.51 8.28
CA MET A 476 -25.96 6.20 8.52
C MET A 476 -26.28 5.29 7.32
N LEU A 477 -25.27 5.05 6.49
CA LEU A 477 -25.35 4.13 5.35
C LEU A 477 -25.11 2.70 5.83
N THR A 478 -26.06 1.80 5.56
CA THR A 478 -25.94 0.36 5.85
C THR A 478 -26.37 -0.47 4.65
N SER A 479 -25.75 -1.64 4.45
CA SER A 479 -26.11 -2.60 3.40
C SER A 479 -26.28 -4.02 3.95
N ASN A 480 -27.08 -4.84 3.27
CA ASN A 480 -27.22 -6.29 3.50
C ASN A 480 -27.57 -6.70 4.96
N ARG A 481 -28.21 -5.84 5.76
CA ARG A 481 -28.63 -6.16 7.13
C ARG A 481 -30.05 -6.71 7.17
N GLU A 482 -30.35 -7.42 8.25
CA GLU A 482 -31.68 -7.98 8.50
C GLU A 482 -32.68 -6.89 8.90
N SER A 483 -33.82 -6.87 8.22
CA SER A 483 -34.98 -6.05 8.58
C SER A 483 -36.25 -6.77 8.11
N GLY A 484 -37.30 -6.72 8.94
CA GLY A 484 -38.54 -7.44 8.68
C GLY A 484 -38.31 -8.94 8.52
N LEU A 485 -38.59 -9.48 7.34
CA LEU A 485 -38.50 -10.90 7.00
C LEU A 485 -37.30 -11.25 6.11
N GLY A 486 -36.44 -10.27 5.78
CA GLY A 486 -35.35 -10.47 4.83
C GLY A 486 -34.15 -9.57 5.09
N ARG A 487 -33.35 -9.37 4.05
CA ARG A 487 -32.18 -8.47 4.05
C ARG A 487 -32.33 -7.46 2.93
N TYR A 488 -32.34 -6.18 3.28
CA TYR A 488 -32.38 -5.11 2.30
C TYR A 488 -31.02 -4.95 1.62
N ASP A 489 -31.01 -4.42 0.40
CA ASP A 489 -29.76 -4.07 -0.26
C ASP A 489 -29.09 -2.89 0.43
N VAL A 490 -29.67 -1.69 0.38
CA VAL A 490 -29.08 -0.49 1.00
C VAL A 490 -30.14 0.31 1.76
N MET A 491 -29.75 0.85 2.91
CA MET A 491 -30.59 1.73 3.73
C MET A 491 -29.79 2.94 4.19
N LEU A 492 -30.37 4.12 4.00
CA LEU A 492 -29.87 5.39 4.51
C LEU A 492 -30.75 5.83 5.67
N GLU A 493 -30.20 5.78 6.87
CA GLU A 493 -30.89 6.26 8.07
C GLU A 493 -30.40 7.68 8.39
N PRO A 494 -31.27 8.70 8.43
CA PRO A 494 -30.83 10.07 8.58
C PRO A 494 -30.29 10.34 9.98
N ASN A 495 -29.15 11.05 10.06
CA ASN A 495 -28.58 11.49 11.34
C ASN A 495 -29.37 12.68 11.92
N GLN A 496 -30.10 13.42 11.08
CA GLN A 496 -30.90 14.59 11.45
C GLN A 496 -32.39 14.29 11.26
N GLN A 497 -33.23 14.77 12.18
CA GLN A 497 -34.68 14.53 12.11
C GLN A 497 -35.37 15.14 10.88
N ASN A 498 -34.76 16.08 10.16
CA ASN A 498 -35.39 16.75 9.00
C ASN A 498 -35.24 15.99 7.68
N ASP A 499 -34.47 14.91 7.66
CA ASP A 499 -34.23 14.11 6.47
C ASP A 499 -35.09 12.85 6.47
N ASP A 500 -35.48 12.39 5.28
CA ASP A 500 -36.27 11.17 5.12
C ASP A 500 -35.36 9.96 5.07
N ALA A 501 -35.78 8.84 5.67
CA ALA A 501 -35.07 7.58 5.56
C ALA A 501 -35.29 6.97 4.18
N ILE A 502 -34.28 6.27 3.64
CA ILE A 502 -34.33 5.75 2.28
C ILE A 502 -33.97 4.26 2.26
N ILE A 503 -34.76 3.47 1.55
CA ILE A 503 -34.51 2.05 1.30
C ILE A 503 -34.34 1.84 -0.20
N PHE A 504 -33.29 1.11 -0.57
CA PHE A 504 -33.01 0.70 -1.93
C PHE A 504 -33.07 -0.82 -2.05
N GLU A 505 -33.61 -1.29 -3.17
CA GLU A 505 -33.52 -2.68 -3.62
C GLU A 505 -33.11 -2.70 -5.09
N PHE A 506 -32.21 -3.62 -5.44
CA PHE A 506 -31.62 -3.72 -6.76
C PHE A 506 -32.04 -5.01 -7.44
N LYS A 507 -32.32 -4.96 -8.74
CA LYS A 507 -32.62 -6.15 -9.55
C LYS A 507 -32.00 -6.03 -10.95
N VAL A 508 -31.52 -7.15 -11.47
CA VAL A 508 -31.02 -7.23 -12.85
C VAL A 508 -32.11 -7.79 -13.75
N PHE A 509 -32.32 -7.13 -14.89
CA PHE A 509 -33.27 -7.54 -15.91
C PHE A 509 -33.03 -8.99 -16.34
N GLN A 510 -34.07 -9.82 -16.24
CA GLN A 510 -34.04 -11.21 -16.67
C GLN A 510 -34.92 -11.37 -17.93
N PRO A 511 -34.33 -11.42 -19.14
CA PRO A 511 -35.08 -11.48 -20.40
C PRO A 511 -36.03 -12.68 -20.51
N LYS A 512 -35.78 -13.73 -19.71
CA LYS A 512 -36.60 -14.95 -19.66
C LYS A 512 -37.84 -14.82 -18.75
N LYS A 513 -37.90 -13.81 -17.88
CA LYS A 513 -38.97 -13.63 -16.88
C LYS A 513 -39.68 -12.28 -16.98
N GLU A 514 -39.02 -11.28 -17.53
CA GLU A 514 -39.45 -9.87 -17.52
C GLU A 514 -39.50 -9.35 -18.96
N LYS A 515 -40.47 -8.48 -19.27
CA LYS A 515 -40.64 -7.92 -20.62
C LYS A 515 -39.77 -6.68 -20.83
N ASP A 516 -39.70 -5.83 -19.81
CA ASP A 516 -38.92 -4.61 -19.81
C ASP A 516 -38.40 -4.28 -18.39
N LEU A 517 -37.59 -3.24 -18.28
CA LEU A 517 -37.00 -2.80 -17.01
C LEU A 517 -38.04 -2.40 -15.96
N SER A 518 -39.25 -2.00 -16.36
CA SER A 518 -40.32 -1.62 -15.43
C SER A 518 -40.82 -2.84 -14.65
N ASP A 519 -40.87 -4.02 -15.28
CA ASP A 519 -41.19 -5.28 -14.59
C ASP A 519 -40.16 -5.60 -13.49
N THR A 520 -38.88 -5.35 -13.79
CA THR A 520 -37.77 -5.53 -12.84
C THR A 520 -37.84 -4.53 -11.68
N VAL A 521 -38.16 -3.25 -11.96
CA VAL A 521 -38.40 -2.23 -10.92
C VAL A 521 -39.54 -2.65 -10.00
N ASN A 522 -40.66 -3.10 -10.57
CA ASN A 522 -41.81 -3.57 -9.80
C ASN A 522 -41.44 -4.77 -8.92
N THR A 523 -40.58 -5.67 -9.42
CA THR A 523 -40.06 -6.80 -8.64
C THR A 523 -39.22 -6.33 -7.46
N ALA A 524 -38.34 -5.34 -7.66
CA ALA A 524 -37.54 -4.75 -6.59
C ALA A 524 -38.42 -4.07 -5.52
N LEU A 525 -39.35 -3.20 -5.95
CA LEU A 525 -40.27 -2.50 -5.05
C LEU A 525 -41.15 -3.48 -4.26
N LYS A 526 -41.69 -4.50 -4.93
CA LYS A 526 -42.51 -5.52 -4.28
C LYS A 526 -41.71 -6.30 -3.23
N GLN A 527 -40.43 -6.58 -3.47
CA GLN A 527 -39.58 -7.24 -2.47
C GLN A 527 -39.40 -6.39 -1.22
N ILE A 528 -39.26 -5.06 -1.35
CA ILE A 528 -39.20 -4.14 -0.19
C ILE A 528 -40.45 -4.25 0.68
N GLU A 529 -41.62 -4.30 0.05
CA GLU A 529 -42.92 -4.42 0.72
C GLU A 529 -43.13 -5.80 1.34
N ASP A 530 -42.97 -6.86 0.54
CA ASP A 530 -43.20 -8.25 0.97
C ASP A 530 -42.29 -8.64 2.15
N MET A 531 -41.05 -8.13 2.16
CA MET A 531 -40.09 -8.39 3.25
C MET A 531 -40.19 -7.39 4.40
N ASN A 532 -41.01 -6.34 4.28
CA ASN A 532 -41.23 -5.31 5.30
C ASN A 532 -39.92 -4.67 5.82
N TYR A 533 -39.05 -4.24 4.91
CA TYR A 533 -37.74 -3.69 5.28
C TYR A 533 -37.82 -2.38 6.08
N GLU A 534 -38.94 -1.66 6.02
CA GLU A 534 -39.17 -0.44 6.81
C GLU A 534 -39.35 -0.70 8.31
N ALA A 535 -39.60 -1.95 8.72
CA ALA A 535 -39.83 -2.31 10.12
C ALA A 535 -38.71 -1.84 11.06
N ALA A 536 -37.44 -1.95 10.64
CA ALA A 536 -36.30 -1.48 11.43
C ALA A 536 -36.29 0.04 11.61
N LEU A 537 -36.71 0.81 10.60
CA LEU A 537 -36.79 2.27 10.66
C LEU A 537 -37.95 2.72 11.54
N ILE A 538 -39.12 2.09 11.39
CA ILE A 538 -40.29 2.37 12.23
C ILE A 538 -39.97 2.07 13.71
N ALA A 539 -39.29 0.96 13.99
CA ALA A 539 -38.86 0.61 15.34
C ALA A 539 -37.88 1.63 15.95
N ARG A 540 -37.13 2.36 15.11
CA ARG A 540 -36.22 3.44 15.51
C ARG A 540 -36.91 4.81 15.59
N GLY A 541 -38.22 4.88 15.31
CA GLY A 541 -39.04 6.08 15.46
C GLY A 541 -39.23 6.91 14.19
N PHE A 542 -38.85 6.38 13.02
CA PHE A 542 -39.12 7.06 11.75
C PHE A 542 -40.58 6.86 11.33
N PRO A 543 -41.32 7.94 11.03
CA PRO A 543 -42.70 7.81 10.58
C PRO A 543 -42.75 7.23 9.16
N PRO A 544 -43.68 6.30 8.85
CA PRO A 544 -43.77 5.64 7.55
C PRO A 544 -43.83 6.61 6.35
N GLU A 545 -44.49 7.75 6.51
CA GLU A 545 -44.60 8.79 5.48
C GLU A 545 -43.27 9.48 5.15
N ARG A 546 -42.22 9.23 5.95
CA ARG A 546 -40.85 9.75 5.74
C ARG A 546 -39.85 8.64 5.45
N ILE A 547 -40.34 7.52 4.92
CA ILE A 547 -39.53 6.40 4.46
C ILE A 547 -39.72 6.28 2.94
N ARG A 548 -38.73 6.73 2.18
CA ARG A 548 -38.70 6.63 0.72
C ARG A 548 -38.20 5.24 0.32
N LYS A 549 -38.85 4.62 -0.66
CA LYS A 549 -38.53 3.27 -1.14
C LYS A 549 -38.30 3.31 -2.64
N TYR A 550 -37.09 2.96 -3.07
CA TYR A 550 -36.71 2.95 -4.48
C TYR A 550 -36.28 1.56 -4.93
N GLY A 551 -36.76 1.14 -6.09
CA GLY A 551 -36.33 -0.07 -6.77
C GLY A 551 -35.50 0.31 -8.00
N PHE A 552 -34.28 -0.23 -8.10
CA PHE A 552 -33.45 -0.04 -9.28
C PHE A 552 -33.47 -1.32 -10.12
N ALA A 553 -33.69 -1.14 -11.42
CA ALA A 553 -33.56 -2.16 -12.42
C ALA A 553 -32.37 -1.88 -13.32
N PHE A 554 -31.55 -2.89 -13.57
CA PHE A 554 -30.35 -2.77 -14.38
C PHE A 554 -30.37 -3.70 -15.59
N ARG A 555 -30.00 -3.18 -16.77
CA ARG A 555 -29.78 -3.95 -18.01
C ARG A 555 -28.51 -3.47 -18.70
N GLY A 556 -27.40 -4.15 -18.40
CA GLY A 556 -26.08 -3.78 -18.92
C GLY A 556 -25.70 -2.37 -18.46
N LYS A 557 -25.84 -1.39 -19.35
CA LYS A 557 -25.56 0.03 -19.06
C LYS A 557 -26.80 0.87 -18.77
N GLU A 558 -27.98 0.34 -19.01
CA GLU A 558 -29.22 1.05 -18.78
C GLU A 558 -29.71 0.81 -17.34
N VAL A 559 -30.21 1.88 -16.72
CA VAL A 559 -30.77 1.86 -15.36
C VAL A 559 -32.18 2.43 -15.39
N LEU A 560 -33.11 1.83 -14.66
CA LEU A 560 -34.42 2.43 -14.40
C LEU A 560 -34.68 2.41 -12.89
N ILE A 561 -35.01 3.57 -12.33
CA ILE A 561 -35.37 3.73 -10.92
C ILE A 561 -36.86 3.99 -10.84
N GLY A 562 -37.56 3.23 -10.02
CA GLY A 562 -38.93 3.53 -9.62
C GLY A 562 -39.05 3.76 -8.13
N LYS A 563 -40.12 4.42 -7.72
CA LYS A 563 -40.47 4.62 -6.32
C LYS A 563 -41.84 4.06 -5.98
N MET A 564 -42.00 3.61 -4.75
CA MET A 564 -43.31 3.22 -4.22
C MET A 564 -44.14 4.51 -3.97
N LYS A 565 -45.42 4.47 -4.35
CA LYS A 565 -46.35 5.61 -4.18
C LYS A 565 -46.89 5.72 -2.77
#